data_AF-A0A950X047-F1
#
_entry.id   AF-A0A950X047-F1
#
_cell.length_a   1.000
_cell.length_b   1.000
_cell.length_c   1.000
_cell.angle_alpha   90.00
_cell.angle_beta   90.00
_cell.angle_gamma   90.00
#
_symmetry.space_group_name_H-M   'P 1'
#
loop_
_entity.id
_entity.type
_entity.pdbx_description
1 polymer ?
#
loop_
_entity_poly.entity_id
_entity_poly.type
_entity_poly.pdbx_seq_one_letter_code
_entity_poly.pdbx_strand_id
1 'polypeptide(L)'
;MTHLKIIEQATDEFSITGQNGNTGADDSGIIFYDDVTKVHVMPDRESFTIQVLTPDVAVEMDFPDADRVRDALGLFETKKVSEVSPEVPNSVRITPLESEEQAIQK
;
A
#
# COMPACT_ATOMS: atom_id res chain seq x y z
N MET A 1 11.93 6.50 -5.98
CA MET A 1 10.62 6.90 -5.43
C MET A 1 9.72 5.67 -5.38
N THR A 2 8.52 5.77 -4.83
CA THR A 2 7.50 4.75 -5.07
C THR A 2 6.89 5.00 -6.46
N HIS A 3 6.72 3.95 -7.27
CA HIS A 3 6.09 4.07 -8.58
C HIS A 3 4.71 3.43 -8.55
N LEU A 4 3.69 4.22 -8.89
CA LEU A 4 2.34 3.73 -9.14
C LEU A 4 2.20 3.50 -10.64
N LYS A 5 2.16 2.22 -11.03
CA LYS A 5 1.97 1.88 -12.44
C LYS A 5 0.47 1.73 -12.70
N ILE A 6 0.02 2.51 -13.68
CA ILE A 6 -1.37 2.59 -14.13
C ILE A 6 -1.46 1.77 -15.41
N ILE A 7 -2.24 0.70 -15.34
CA ILE A 7 -2.83 0.04 -16.50
C ILE A 7 -4.31 0.30 -16.31
N GLU A 8 -4.97 0.93 -17.29
CA GLU A 8 -6.44 0.96 -17.31
C GLU A 8 -6.90 -0.50 -17.39
N GLN A 9 -7.19 -1.10 -16.24
CA GLN A 9 -7.86 -2.38 -16.17
C GLN A 9 -9.29 -2.17 -15.70
N ALA A 10 -10.16 -3.05 -16.19
CA ALA A 10 -11.57 -3.11 -15.82
C ALA A 10 -11.79 -3.81 -14.45
N THR A 11 -10.72 -4.00 -13.67
CA THR A 11 -10.72 -4.80 -12.45
C THR A 11 -10.56 -3.90 -11.23
N ASP A 12 -11.37 -4.16 -10.21
CA ASP A 12 -11.33 -3.49 -8.91
C ASP A 12 -10.16 -4.01 -8.03
N GLU A 13 -8.98 -4.22 -8.60
CA GLU A 13 -7.80 -4.73 -7.88
C GLU A 13 -6.49 -4.08 -8.37
N PHE A 14 -5.47 -4.11 -7.50
CA PHE A 14 -4.09 -3.74 -7.86
C PHE A 14 -3.08 -4.70 -7.23
N SER A 15 -2.00 -4.99 -7.97
CA SER A 15 -0.89 -5.76 -7.43
C SER A 15 0.02 -4.90 -6.57
N ILE A 16 0.62 -5.49 -5.56
CA ILE A 16 1.63 -4.85 -4.71
C ILE A 16 2.90 -5.67 -4.75
N THR A 17 4.04 -5.00 -4.77
CA THR A 17 5.35 -5.60 -4.51
C THR A 17 6.07 -4.68 -3.55
N GLY A 18 6.76 -5.23 -2.55
CA GLY A 18 7.42 -4.44 -1.53
C GLY A 18 8.16 -5.31 -0.51
N GLN A 19 8.72 -4.67 0.51
CA GLN A 19 9.36 -5.40 1.60
C GLN A 19 8.31 -5.85 2.62
N ASN A 20 8.28 -7.14 2.94
CA ASN A 20 7.47 -7.66 4.04
C ASN A 20 8.05 -7.19 5.39
N GLY A 21 7.24 -6.51 6.20
CA GLY A 21 7.63 -5.95 7.49
C GLY A 21 7.99 -7.00 8.55
N ASN A 22 7.47 -8.22 8.44
CA ASN A 22 7.71 -9.29 9.40
C ASN A 22 9.02 -10.03 9.12
N THR A 23 9.31 -10.29 7.84
CA THR A 23 10.47 -11.09 7.42
C THR A 23 11.64 -10.25 6.92
N GLY A 24 11.38 -8.99 6.53
CA GLY A 24 12.34 -8.11 5.87
C GLY A 24 12.69 -8.53 4.44
N ALA A 25 12.04 -9.55 3.89
CA ALA A 25 12.25 -10.03 2.52
C ALA A 25 11.29 -9.35 1.53
N ASP A 26 11.61 -9.40 0.25
CA ASP A 26 10.68 -8.96 -0.80
C ASP A 26 9.47 -9.88 -0.87
N ASP A 27 8.30 -9.29 -1.05
CA ASP A 27 7.01 -9.97 -1.07
C ASP A 27 6.06 -9.27 -2.06
N SER A 28 5.04 -10.00 -2.50
CA SER A 28 4.06 -9.52 -3.47
C SER A 28 2.66 -10.03 -3.15
N GLY A 29 1.65 -9.22 -3.46
CA GLY A 29 0.26 -9.54 -3.21
C GLY A 29 -0.69 -8.86 -4.18
N ILE A 30 -1.98 -9.08 -3.98
CA ILE A 30 -3.07 -8.42 -4.70
C ILE A 30 -3.99 -7.81 -3.65
N ILE A 31 -4.38 -6.56 -3.86
CA ILE A 31 -5.37 -5.85 -3.03
C ILE A 31 -6.58 -5.53 -3.90
N PHE A 32 -7.77 -5.87 -3.42
CA PHE A 32 -9.03 -5.44 -4.00
C PHE A 32 -9.44 -4.09 -3.41
N TYR A 33 -9.93 -3.16 -4.23
CA TYR A 33 -10.40 -1.86 -3.75
C TYR A 33 -11.55 -1.99 -2.75
N ASP A 34 -12.40 -3.01 -2.91
CA ASP A 34 -13.53 -3.26 -2.02
C ASP A 34 -13.10 -3.77 -0.63
N ASP A 35 -11.87 -4.31 -0.51
CA ASP A 35 -11.28 -4.73 0.76
C ASP A 35 -10.52 -3.58 1.45
N VAL A 36 -10.36 -2.43 0.79
CA VAL A 36 -9.70 -1.28 1.40
C VAL A 36 -10.61 -0.67 2.46
N THR A 37 -10.26 -0.92 3.72
CA THR A 37 -10.97 -0.39 4.88
C THR A 37 -10.58 1.05 5.19
N LYS A 38 -9.35 1.45 4.82
CA LYS A 38 -8.80 2.77 5.17
C LYS A 38 -7.66 3.19 4.26
N VAL A 39 -7.60 4.49 3.97
CA VAL A 39 -6.43 5.15 3.36
C VAL A 39 -6.06 6.36 4.22
N HIS A 40 -4.81 6.44 4.64
CA HIS A 40 -4.26 7.45 5.53
C HIS A 40 -3.04 8.13 4.93
N VAL A 41 -2.83 9.40 5.25
CA VAL A 41 -1.57 10.11 4.98
C VAL A 41 -0.91 10.46 6.30
N MET A 42 0.31 9.97 6.50
CA MET A 42 1.13 10.24 7.67
C MET A 42 2.31 11.14 7.25
N PRO A 43 2.37 12.39 7.71
CA PRO A 43 3.55 13.22 7.48
C PRO A 43 4.71 12.75 8.38
N ASP A 44 5.90 12.63 7.81
CA ASP A 44 7.17 12.54 8.53
C ASP A 44 8.00 13.80 8.25
N ARG A 45 9.08 14.02 9.01
CA ARG A 45 9.85 15.28 9.00
C ARG A 45 10.28 15.75 7.62
N GLU A 46 10.54 14.83 6.69
CA GLU A 46 11.04 15.12 5.35
C GLU A 46 10.26 14.39 4.24
N SER A 47 9.19 13.67 4.59
CA SER A 47 8.46 12.80 3.67
C SER A 47 7.00 12.63 4.09
N PHE A 48 6.24 11.90 3.28
CA PHE A 48 4.86 11.54 3.56
C PHE A 48 4.67 10.07 3.26
N THR A 49 3.94 9.37 4.11
CA THR A 49 3.61 7.96 3.91
C THR A 49 2.11 7.84 3.67
N ILE A 50 1.72 7.25 2.53
CA ILE A 50 0.35 6.79 2.34
C ILE A 50 0.25 5.38 2.91
N GLN A 51 -0.67 5.16 3.85
CA GLN A 51 -0.98 3.85 4.40
C GLN A 51 -2.35 3.39 3.91
N VAL A 52 -2.39 2.24 3.24
CA VAL A 52 -3.61 1.55 2.79
C VAL A 52 -3.82 0.33 3.69
N LEU A 53 -5.00 0.21 4.30
CA LEU A 53 -5.35 -0.88 5.21
C LEU A 53 -6.43 -1.77 4.59
N THR A 54 -6.16 -3.07 4.56
CA THR A 54 -7.14 -4.14 4.29
C THR A 54 -7.29 -5.01 5.54
N PRO A 55 -8.19 -6.02 5.56
CA PRO A 55 -8.27 -6.96 6.68
C PRO A 55 -6.98 -7.74 6.93
N ASP A 56 -6.23 -8.05 5.87
CA ASP A 56 -5.10 -8.98 5.91
C ASP A 56 -3.74 -8.27 5.90
N VAL A 57 -3.65 -7.05 5.35
CA VAL A 57 -2.38 -6.34 5.17
C VAL A 57 -2.53 -4.83 5.34
N ALA A 58 -1.46 -4.21 5.84
CA ALA A 58 -1.21 -2.79 5.75
C ALA A 58 -0.09 -2.54 4.73
N VAL A 59 -0.35 -1.66 3.75
CA VAL A 59 0.63 -1.25 2.75
C VAL A 59 0.99 0.20 2.99
N GLU A 60 2.27 0.45 3.23
CA GLU A 60 2.82 1.79 3.41
C GLU A 60 3.69 2.15 2.21
N MET A 61 3.48 3.36 1.70
CA MET A 61 4.17 3.89 0.52
C MET A 61 4.77 5.25 0.85
N ASP A 62 6.08 5.37 0.70
CA ASP A 62 6.78 6.62 1.01
C ASP A 62 6.87 7.54 -0.20
N PHE A 63 6.56 8.81 0.02
CA PHE A 63 6.60 9.90 -0.93
C PHE A 63 7.47 11.05 -0.40
N PRO A 64 8.31 11.66 -1.26
CA PRO A 64 9.25 12.69 -0.83
C PRO A 64 8.61 14.07 -0.68
N ASP A 65 7.41 14.28 -1.20
CA ASP A 65 6.74 15.59 -1.17
C ASP A 65 5.21 15.42 -1.21
N ALA A 66 4.51 16.48 -0.82
CA ALA A 66 3.05 16.48 -0.71
C ALA A 66 2.33 16.48 -2.07
N ASP A 67 2.98 16.95 -3.14
CA ASP A 67 2.36 16.99 -4.47
C ASP A 67 2.23 15.56 -5.03
N ARG A 68 3.26 14.73 -4.87
CA ARG A 68 3.19 13.31 -5.24
C ARG A 68 2.17 12.52 -4.43
N VAL A 69 1.95 12.87 -3.16
CA VAL A 69 0.88 12.28 -2.36
C VAL A 69 -0.49 12.61 -2.96
N ARG A 70 -0.72 13.87 -3.35
CA ARG A 70 -2.00 14.29 -3.96
C ARG A 70 -2.25 13.56 -5.27
N ASP A 71 -1.24 13.45 -6.12
CA ASP A 71 -1.34 12.70 -7.38
C ASP A 71 -1.69 11.22 -7.12
N ALA A 72 -0.98 10.59 -6.18
CA ALA A 72 -1.23 9.20 -5.79
C ALA A 72 -2.67 8.99 -5.27
N LEU A 73 -3.14 9.86 -4.37
CA LEU A 73 -4.51 9.78 -3.84
C LEU A 73 -5.56 9.95 -4.95
N GLY A 74 -5.35 10.86 -5.90
CA GLY A 74 -6.25 11.02 -7.05
C GLY A 74 -6.36 9.75 -7.90
N LEU A 75 -5.28 8.96 -8.00
CA LEU A 75 -5.29 7.67 -8.69
C LEU A 75 -6.05 6.60 -7.90
N PHE A 76 -5.88 6.57 -6.57
CA PHE A 76 -6.63 5.65 -5.70
C PHE A 76 -8.14 5.95 -5.72
N GLU A 77 -8.52 7.22 -5.62
CA GLU A 77 -9.93 7.65 -5.67
C GLU A 77 -10.61 7.30 -7.00
N THR A 78 -9.85 7.30 -8.10
CA THR A 78 -10.36 6.93 -9.42
C THR A 78 -10.26 5.44 -9.73
N LYS A 79 -9.78 4.63 -8.77
CA LYS A 79 -9.50 3.19 -8.93
C LYS A 79 -8.61 2.87 -10.13
N LYS A 80 -7.61 3.72 -10.40
CA LYS A 80 -6.72 3.61 -11.57
C LYS A 80 -5.36 3.01 -11.26
N VAL A 81 -5.07 2.70 -10.00
CA VAL A 81 -3.83 1.99 -9.64
C VAL A 81 -3.97 0.54 -10.09
N SER A 82 -2.98 0.03 -10.81
CA SER A 82 -2.92 -1.39 -11.23
C SER A 82 -1.77 -2.15 -10.58
N GLU A 83 -0.69 -1.45 -10.22
CA GLU A 83 0.48 -2.02 -9.59
C GLU A 83 1.15 -0.94 -8.71
N VAL A 84 1.51 -1.32 -7.50
CA VAL A 84 2.32 -0.53 -6.56
C VAL A 84 3.65 -1.25 -6.38
N SER A 85 4.76 -0.59 -6.74
CA SER A 85 6.09 -1.16 -6.56
C SER A 85 7.14 -0.13 -6.16
N PRO A 86 8.14 -0.52 -5.35
CA PRO A 86 9.22 0.34 -4.94
C PRO A 86 10.21 0.54 -6.09
N GLU A 87 10.59 1.79 -6.42
CA GLU A 87 11.81 2.02 -7.20
C GLU A 87 13.05 2.04 -6.29
N VAL A 88 12.85 2.35 -5.01
CA VAL A 88 13.90 2.42 -3.99
C VAL A 88 13.67 1.30 -2.97
N PRO A 89 14.72 0.58 -2.53
CA PRO A 89 14.57 -0.44 -1.52
C PRO A 89 13.77 0.06 -0.31
N ASN A 90 12.82 -0.76 0.16
CA ASN A 90 12.00 -0.51 1.34
C ASN A 90 11.03 0.70 1.26
N SER A 91 10.85 1.31 0.07
CA SER A 91 9.89 2.41 -0.12
C SER A 91 8.42 1.99 -0.15
N VAL A 92 8.18 0.68 -0.32
CA VAL A 92 6.89 0.04 -0.10
C VAL A 92 7.08 -1.00 0.99
N ARG A 93 6.27 -0.91 2.03
CA ARG A 93 6.27 -1.86 3.14
C ARG A 93 4.93 -2.57 3.21
N ILE A 94 4.97 -3.90 3.25
CA ILE A 94 3.82 -4.77 3.37
C ILE A 94 3.85 -5.36 4.77
N THR A 95 2.93 -4.97 5.64
CA THR A 95 2.83 -5.51 6.99
C THR A 95 1.60 -6.41 7.04
N PRO A 96 1.76 -7.74 7.13
CA PRO A 96 0.64 -8.63 7.40
C PRO A 96 -0.03 -8.21 8.71
N LEU A 97 -1.33 -7.93 8.64
CA LEU A 97 -2.15 -7.73 9.82
C LEU A 97 -2.60 -9.12 10.24
N GLU A 98 -2.24 -9.53 11.46
CA GLU A 98 -2.80 -10.75 12.00
C GLU A 98 -4.32 -10.59 11.99
N SER A 99 -5.03 -11.41 11.20
CA SER A 99 -6.47 -11.48 11.29
C SER A 99 -6.80 -11.69 12.76
N GLU A 100 -7.71 -10.89 13.31
CA GLU A 100 -8.13 -10.93 14.71
C GLU A 100 -8.97 -12.21 14.97
N GLU A 101 -8.41 -13.38 14.68
CA GLU A 101 -8.97 -14.72 14.86
C GLU A 101 -7.95 -15.64 15.55
N GLN A 102 -7.11 -15.13 16.46
CA GLN A 102 -6.45 -15.95 17.48
C GLN A 102 -6.41 -15.30 18.88
N ALA A 103 -7.39 -14.45 19.23
CA ALA A 103 -7.59 -14.00 20.61
C ALA A 103 -8.41 -14.99 21.48
N ILE A 104 -8.82 -16.15 20.94
CA ILE A 104 -9.55 -17.17 21.70
C ILE A 104 -8.94 -18.54 21.42
N GLN A 105 -7.88 -18.89 22.16
CA GLN A 105 -7.67 -20.20 22.80
C GLN A 105 -6.23 -20.33 23.35
N LYS A 106 -6.04 -20.03 24.63
CA LYS A 106 -5.72 -21.04 25.67
C LYS A 106 -5.53 -20.41 27.04
#